data_AF-A0A2T3W4Q1-F1
#
_entry.id   AF-A0A2T3W4Q1-F1
#
_cell.length_a   1.000
_cell.length_b   1.000
_cell.length_c   1.000
_cell.angle_alpha   90.00
_cell.angle_beta   90.00
_cell.angle_gamma   90.00
#
_symmetry.space_group_name_H-M   'P 1'
#
loop_
_entity.id
_entity.type
_entity.pdbx_description
1 polymer ?
#
loop_
_entity_poly.entity_id
_entity_poly.type
_entity_poly.pdbx_seq_one_letter_code
_entity_poly.pdbx_strand_id
1 'polypeptide(L)'
;MSPVPSQPPAADQTLTVPATAAEWAQYAPRFEALQAQPLSAADVPGWLAAWSDLSGELQGVGARLSVFADLHTDQPEAQARYQRFMADLQPQWARAEQALKEKLLAVPDYEPAPGFALTLRRMRDAAALFREANVALGVTHEAQKQEYAVITGNQTVTLDGQTLTIPQIKQRLDDPSRPAREAAWRALAASNAGVAPQLDDVMTRLIATRWGLARNAGEANYRDLRWKELDRVDYTPADCRAFHEAVRDEVVPLLSAMTAELAGPLGLESLRPWDYNRNTLLDPQGRAPLTPFQGGSELETLAQTAFAGLDSGLAGRFAQMRTGGLLDLESRPGKMSHAYCSYFPGTNEPFVLMNVVGTAEDVRVLFHEVGHAFHGFYSGESQPLVWNRWSPIEFVEIPSMAMEFLTLDHLGHVFSPDELARYREKQLQGVVAFLPWAAQMDAFQHWLYAEAPEDVTIADLDAKWLELDRTFHPFVNWAGLDERLRAKGWQYYHIFQVPFYYIEYAMCYLAAVGIWRGAQQDPAGALERYKTSLRLGSTVPVPELYRAAGAEFRFDREHIRGLMAFLTEQLRA
;
A
#
# COMPACT_ATOMS: atom_id res chain seq x y z
N MET A 1 28.60 -19.95 33.68
CA MET A 1 28.26 -18.58 33.25
C MET A 1 26.80 -18.62 32.83
N SER A 2 25.91 -18.00 33.61
CA SER A 2 24.53 -17.79 33.14
C SER A 2 24.59 -17.00 31.84
N PRO A 3 23.84 -17.36 30.79
CA PRO A 3 23.79 -16.55 29.59
C PRO A 3 23.26 -15.18 30.01
N VAL A 4 24.05 -14.14 29.75
CA VAL A 4 23.56 -12.76 29.79
C VAL A 4 22.37 -12.73 28.83
N PRO A 5 21.16 -12.34 29.26
CA PRO A 5 20.04 -12.24 28.34
C PRO A 5 20.46 -11.29 27.22
N SER A 6 20.44 -11.79 25.97
CA SER A 6 20.70 -10.97 24.79
C SER A 6 19.74 -9.80 24.81
N GLN A 7 20.27 -8.58 24.69
CA GLN A 7 19.39 -7.43 24.51
C GLN A 7 18.49 -7.67 23.29
N PRO A 8 17.20 -7.32 23.37
CA PRO A 8 16.31 -7.45 22.24
C PRO A 8 16.84 -6.62 21.06
N PRO A 9 16.60 -7.03 19.81
CA PRO A 9 16.95 -6.26 18.61
C PRO A 9 16.56 -4.78 18.75
N ALA A 10 17.33 -3.86 18.16
CA ALA A 10 17.06 -2.43 18.26
C ALA A 10 15.61 -2.06 17.85
N ALA A 11 15.07 -2.74 16.84
CA ALA A 11 13.67 -2.63 16.42
C ALA A 11 12.67 -2.94 17.55
N ASP A 12 12.88 -4.02 18.31
CA ASP A 12 12.00 -4.42 19.41
C ASP A 12 12.00 -3.38 20.54
N GLN A 13 13.14 -2.73 20.79
CA GLN A 13 13.24 -1.66 21.78
C GLN A 13 12.38 -0.46 21.38
N THR A 14 12.42 -0.07 20.10
CA THR A 14 11.62 1.02 19.55
C THR A 14 10.11 0.70 19.50
N LEU A 15 9.77 -0.58 19.42
CA LEU A 15 8.38 -1.05 19.34
C LEU A 15 7.78 -1.39 20.71
N THR A 16 8.57 -1.34 21.78
CA THR A 16 8.09 -1.70 23.11
C THR A 16 7.03 -0.72 23.60
N VAL A 17 5.82 -1.24 23.82
CA VAL A 17 4.71 -0.52 24.43
C VAL A 17 4.55 -1.03 25.87
N PRO A 18 4.37 -0.18 26.90
CA PRO A 18 4.00 -0.61 28.24
C PRO A 18 2.60 -1.23 28.29
N ALA A 19 2.35 -2.22 29.14
CA ALA A 19 1.04 -2.90 29.19
C ALA A 19 -0.13 -1.92 29.41
N THR A 20 0.05 -0.98 30.35
CA THR A 20 -0.95 0.05 30.69
C THR A 20 -1.28 0.99 29.53
N ALA A 21 -0.33 1.23 28.62
CA ALA A 21 -0.54 2.11 27.47
C ALA A 21 -1.51 1.53 26.43
N ALA A 22 -1.88 0.25 26.54
CA ALA A 22 -2.88 -0.37 25.67
C ALA A 22 -4.27 -0.47 26.35
N GLU A 23 -4.46 0.16 27.51
CA GLU A 23 -5.71 0.08 28.28
C GLU A 23 -6.52 1.37 28.18
N TRP A 24 -7.81 1.26 27.83
CA TRP A 24 -8.70 2.43 27.69
C TRP A 24 -8.76 3.31 28.96
N ALA A 25 -8.61 2.71 30.14
CA ALA A 25 -8.62 3.41 31.41
C ALA A 25 -7.54 4.51 31.53
N GLN A 26 -6.43 4.40 30.79
CA GLN A 26 -5.39 5.44 30.73
C GLN A 26 -5.85 6.69 29.94
N TYR A 27 -6.78 6.51 28.99
CA TYR A 27 -7.20 7.53 28.03
C TYR A 27 -8.55 8.15 28.37
N ALA A 28 -9.47 7.35 28.93
CA ALA A 28 -10.84 7.77 29.21
C ALA A 28 -10.93 9.11 29.98
N PRO A 29 -10.18 9.34 31.07
CA PRO A 29 -10.28 10.61 31.80
C PRO A 29 -9.86 11.83 30.98
N ARG A 30 -8.92 11.66 30.04
CA ARG A 30 -8.42 12.75 29.17
C ARG A 30 -9.43 13.07 28.07
N PHE A 31 -10.06 12.05 27.47
CA PHE A 31 -11.17 12.25 26.53
C PHE A 31 -12.39 12.87 27.23
N GLU A 32 -12.75 12.39 28.43
CA GLU A 32 -13.84 12.94 29.23
C GLU A 32 -13.57 14.41 29.62
N ALA A 33 -12.33 14.77 29.97
CA ALA A 33 -11.95 16.14 30.24
C ALA A 33 -12.12 17.05 29.00
N LEU A 34 -11.66 16.60 27.83
CA LEU A 34 -11.87 17.31 26.56
C LEU A 34 -13.35 17.46 26.23
N GLN A 35 -14.16 16.43 26.51
CA GLN A 35 -15.59 16.44 26.27
C GLN A 35 -16.34 17.37 27.24
N ALA A 36 -15.91 17.43 28.50
CA ALA A 36 -16.53 18.26 29.55
C ALA A 36 -16.14 19.74 29.48
N GLN A 37 -14.97 20.07 28.92
CA GLN A 37 -14.47 21.43 28.79
C GLN A 37 -15.46 22.31 27.99
N PRO A 38 -15.95 23.45 28.52
CA PRO A 38 -16.70 24.42 27.72
C PRO A 38 -15.87 24.88 26.52
N LEU A 39 -16.47 24.91 25.33
CA LEU A 39 -15.74 25.15 24.09
C LEU A 39 -16.37 26.32 23.32
N SER A 40 -15.69 27.47 23.33
CA SER A 40 -15.98 28.60 22.44
C SER A 40 -15.08 28.56 21.21
N ALA A 41 -15.41 29.32 20.16
CA ALA A 41 -14.58 29.43 18.95
C ALA A 41 -13.12 29.84 19.25
N ALA A 42 -12.90 30.67 20.29
CA ALA A 42 -11.57 31.11 20.71
C ALA A 42 -10.74 30.00 21.37
N ASP A 43 -11.41 29.02 22.00
CA ASP A 43 -10.75 27.92 22.72
C ASP A 43 -10.36 26.77 21.77
N VAL A 44 -11.01 26.68 20.60
CA VAL A 44 -10.86 25.56 19.66
C VAL A 44 -9.41 25.25 19.27
N PRO A 45 -8.53 26.22 18.95
CA PRO A 45 -7.15 25.90 18.57
C PRO A 45 -6.38 25.13 19.64
N GLY A 46 -6.48 25.55 20.91
CA GLY A 46 -5.81 24.88 22.03
C GLY A 46 -6.44 23.52 22.34
N TRP A 47 -7.77 23.43 22.27
CA TRP A 47 -8.51 22.19 22.46
C TRP A 47 -8.21 21.15 21.36
N LEU A 48 -8.10 21.57 20.09
CA LEU A 48 -7.70 20.73 18.97
C LEU A 48 -6.28 20.20 19.13
N ALA A 49 -5.34 21.01 19.61
CA ALA A 49 -3.98 20.56 19.89
C ALA A 49 -3.96 19.45 20.94
N ALA A 50 -4.69 19.64 22.05
CA ALA A 50 -4.78 18.63 23.11
C ALA A 50 -5.45 17.32 22.63
N TRP A 51 -6.51 17.42 21.83
CA TRP A 51 -7.14 16.24 21.22
C TRP A 51 -6.23 15.57 20.19
N SER A 52 -5.53 16.36 19.36
CA SER A 52 -4.56 15.86 18.38
C SER A 52 -3.42 15.09 19.06
N ASP A 53 -2.86 15.60 20.16
CA ASP A 53 -1.79 14.94 20.90
C ASP A 53 -2.26 13.61 21.49
N LEU A 54 -3.45 13.60 22.10
CA LEU A 54 -4.08 12.38 22.63
C LEU A 54 -4.34 11.33 21.54
N SER A 55 -4.81 11.78 20.37
CA SER A 55 -5.03 10.92 19.21
C SER A 55 -3.72 10.37 18.66
N GLY A 56 -2.67 11.21 18.57
CA GLY A 56 -1.34 10.83 18.11
C GLY A 56 -0.67 9.81 19.04
N GLU A 57 -0.90 9.91 20.35
CA GLU A 57 -0.44 8.91 21.32
C GLU A 57 -1.08 7.55 21.06
N LEU A 58 -2.41 7.49 20.94
CA LEU A 58 -3.15 6.25 20.68
C LEU A 58 -2.82 5.64 19.32
N GLN A 59 -2.70 6.47 18.26
CA GLN A 59 -2.24 6.02 16.95
C GLN A 59 -0.84 5.40 17.03
N GLY A 60 0.09 6.05 17.76
CA GLY A 60 1.44 5.53 17.98
C GLY A 60 1.45 4.19 18.73
N VAL A 61 0.64 4.05 19.78
CA VAL A 61 0.48 2.77 20.50
C VAL A 61 -0.02 1.67 19.59
N GLY A 62 -1.12 1.91 18.86
CA GLY A 62 -1.71 0.92 17.95
C GLY A 62 -0.74 0.50 16.85
N ALA A 63 -0.05 1.47 16.24
CA ALA A 63 0.96 1.21 15.21
C ALA A 63 2.13 0.38 15.74
N ARG A 64 2.67 0.69 16.93
CA ARG A 64 3.76 -0.09 17.54
C ARG A 64 3.34 -1.51 17.89
N LEU A 65 2.14 -1.69 18.44
CA LEU A 65 1.60 -3.03 18.73
C LEU A 65 1.41 -3.85 17.46
N SER A 66 0.91 -3.23 16.39
CA SER A 66 0.74 -3.87 15.08
C SER A 66 2.09 -4.32 14.52
N VAL A 67 3.07 -3.41 14.43
CA VAL A 67 4.40 -3.72 13.90
C VAL A 67 5.10 -4.78 14.76
N PHE A 68 4.95 -4.72 16.09
CA PHE A 68 5.51 -5.74 16.97
C PHE A 68 4.86 -7.11 16.73
N ALA A 69 3.54 -7.18 16.58
CA ALA A 69 2.84 -8.42 16.22
C ALA A 69 3.33 -8.96 14.86
N ASP A 70 3.54 -8.07 13.90
CA ASP A 70 4.04 -8.40 12.55
C ASP A 70 5.48 -8.94 12.56
N LEU A 71 6.35 -8.45 13.45
CA LEU A 71 7.71 -8.99 13.61
C LEU A 71 7.75 -10.33 14.35
N HIS A 72 6.68 -10.67 15.09
CA HIS A 72 6.59 -11.79 16.04
C HIS A 72 5.28 -12.57 15.87
N THR A 73 4.96 -12.96 14.63
CA THR A 73 3.79 -13.75 14.24
C THR A 73 3.73 -15.13 14.89
N ASP A 74 4.87 -15.65 15.33
CA ASP A 74 5.02 -16.91 16.06
C ASP A 74 4.84 -16.77 17.58
N GLN A 75 4.63 -15.55 18.10
CA GLN A 75 4.41 -15.28 19.52
C GLN A 75 2.92 -15.00 19.80
N PRO A 76 2.17 -15.97 20.36
CA PRO A 76 0.74 -15.79 20.61
C PRO A 76 0.41 -14.61 21.54
N GLU A 77 1.31 -14.27 22.45
CA GLU A 77 1.13 -13.12 23.35
C GLU A 77 1.20 -11.78 22.60
N ALA A 78 2.12 -11.64 21.64
CA ALA A 78 2.23 -10.45 20.80
C ALA A 78 0.94 -10.25 19.98
N GLN A 79 0.46 -11.33 19.36
CA GLN A 79 -0.81 -11.34 18.62
C GLN A 79 -1.99 -10.99 19.51
N ALA A 80 -2.15 -11.69 20.64
CA ALA A 80 -3.24 -11.46 21.58
C ALA A 80 -3.25 -10.02 22.11
N ARG A 81 -2.08 -9.41 22.26
CA ARG A 81 -1.97 -8.03 22.73
C ARG A 81 -2.50 -7.03 21.72
N TYR A 82 -2.13 -7.14 20.44
CA TYR A 82 -2.69 -6.31 19.38
C TYR A 82 -4.20 -6.55 19.22
N GLN A 83 -4.65 -7.81 19.28
CA GLN A 83 -6.07 -8.15 19.19
C GLN A 83 -6.89 -7.57 20.35
N ARG A 84 -6.37 -7.57 21.58
CA ARG A 84 -7.02 -6.89 22.72
C ARG A 84 -7.13 -5.38 22.51
N PHE A 85 -6.09 -4.74 21.98
CA PHE A 85 -6.16 -3.32 21.63
C PHE A 85 -7.31 -3.05 20.63
N MET A 86 -7.42 -3.87 19.59
CA MET A 86 -8.47 -3.76 18.58
C MET A 86 -9.88 -4.08 19.10
N ALA A 87 -10.01 -5.06 20.01
CA ALA A 87 -11.30 -5.48 20.54
C ALA A 87 -11.82 -4.58 21.67
N ASP A 88 -10.92 -4.14 22.56
CA ASP A 88 -11.31 -3.48 23.81
C ASP A 88 -11.13 -1.96 23.75
N LEU A 89 -10.03 -1.48 23.16
CA LEU A 89 -9.69 -0.06 23.15
C LEU A 89 -10.29 0.65 21.93
N GLN A 90 -10.09 0.10 20.72
CA GLN A 90 -10.50 0.77 19.48
C GLN A 90 -12.00 1.17 19.46
N PRO A 91 -12.96 0.33 19.91
CA PRO A 91 -14.37 0.72 19.92
C PRO A 91 -14.68 1.87 20.88
N GLN A 92 -13.97 1.94 22.02
CA GLN A 92 -14.14 3.02 22.98
C GLN A 92 -13.56 4.32 22.44
N TRP A 93 -12.37 4.24 21.85
CA TRP A 93 -11.74 5.37 21.19
C TRP A 93 -12.59 5.91 20.04
N ALA A 94 -13.17 5.06 19.19
CA ALA A 94 -14.04 5.47 18.10
C ALA A 94 -15.28 6.27 18.59
N ARG A 95 -15.88 5.86 19.71
CA ARG A 95 -17.01 6.60 20.32
C ARG A 95 -16.57 7.93 20.91
N ALA A 96 -15.41 7.97 21.58
CA ALA A 96 -14.87 9.21 22.13
C ALA A 96 -14.53 10.21 21.00
N GLU A 97 -13.87 9.76 19.93
CA GLU A 97 -13.61 10.56 18.72
C GLU A 97 -14.89 11.11 18.11
N GLN A 98 -15.95 10.28 18.02
CA GLN A 98 -17.26 10.73 17.55
C GLN A 98 -17.82 11.86 18.43
N ALA A 99 -17.81 11.67 19.74
CA ALA A 99 -18.33 12.67 20.67
C ALA A 99 -17.54 14.00 20.59
N LEU A 100 -16.22 13.95 20.43
CA LEU A 100 -15.39 15.15 20.26
C LEU A 100 -15.64 15.82 18.91
N LYS A 101 -15.83 15.05 17.82
CA LYS A 101 -16.25 15.60 16.51
C LYS A 101 -17.58 16.34 16.61
N GLU A 102 -18.59 15.74 17.22
CA GLU A 102 -19.91 16.38 17.41
C GLU A 102 -19.81 17.65 18.25
N LYS A 103 -19.01 17.63 19.32
CA LYS A 103 -18.74 18.80 20.16
C LYS A 103 -18.11 19.94 19.35
N LEU A 104 -17.08 19.65 18.56
CA LEU A 104 -16.43 20.64 17.70
C LEU A 104 -17.41 21.24 16.68
N LEU A 105 -18.21 20.40 16.03
CA LEU A 105 -19.19 20.82 15.02
C LEU A 105 -20.36 21.63 15.61
N ALA A 106 -20.60 21.52 16.91
CA ALA A 106 -21.63 22.28 17.63
C ALA A 106 -21.15 23.66 18.12
N VAL A 107 -19.86 24.00 17.96
CA VAL A 107 -19.35 25.32 18.36
C VAL A 107 -19.95 26.39 17.43
N PRO A 108 -20.73 27.36 17.98
CA PRO A 108 -21.38 28.36 17.16
C PRO A 108 -20.34 29.31 16.53
N ASP A 109 -20.60 29.70 15.29
CA ASP A 109 -19.81 30.69 14.54
C ASP A 109 -18.31 30.39 14.46
N TYR A 110 -17.91 29.11 14.55
CA TYR A 110 -16.52 28.70 14.42
C TYR A 110 -16.07 28.71 12.95
N GLU A 111 -15.07 29.54 12.66
CA GLU A 111 -14.37 29.55 11.38
C GLU A 111 -13.01 28.84 11.53
N PRO A 112 -12.76 27.73 10.80
CA PRO A 112 -11.48 27.04 10.88
C PRO A 112 -10.37 27.87 10.25
N ALA A 113 -9.17 27.78 10.82
CA ALA A 113 -7.97 28.27 10.14
C ALA A 113 -7.83 27.58 8.76
N PRO A 114 -7.26 28.23 7.73
CA PRO A 114 -7.16 27.66 6.39
C PRO A 114 -6.59 26.24 6.36
N GLY A 115 -5.51 25.98 7.10
CA GLY A 115 -4.87 24.66 7.20
C GLY A 115 -5.68 23.59 7.95
N PHE A 116 -6.82 23.94 8.56
CA PHE A 116 -7.73 23.00 9.23
C PHE A 116 -9.09 22.88 8.51
N ALA A 117 -9.39 23.73 7.52
CA ALA A 117 -10.69 23.78 6.87
C ALA A 117 -11.10 22.44 6.24
N LEU A 118 -10.19 21.79 5.50
CA LEU A 118 -10.44 20.48 4.90
C LEU A 118 -10.57 19.37 5.96
N THR A 119 -9.82 19.47 7.04
CA THR A 119 -9.90 18.51 8.15
C THR A 119 -11.22 18.63 8.90
N LEU A 120 -11.70 19.85 9.16
CA LEU A 120 -13.03 20.07 9.72
C LEU A 120 -14.13 19.52 8.80
N ARG A 121 -14.00 19.70 7.48
CA ARG A 121 -14.92 19.12 6.49
C ARG A 121 -14.94 17.59 6.58
N ARG A 122 -13.78 16.95 6.59
CA ARG A 122 -13.66 15.48 6.77
C ARG A 122 -14.24 15.00 8.10
N MET A 123 -14.00 15.73 9.18
CA MET A 123 -14.59 15.43 10.48
C MET A 123 -16.11 15.51 10.46
N ARG A 124 -16.68 16.48 9.72
CA ARG A 124 -18.13 16.59 9.51
C ARG A 124 -18.68 15.37 8.76
N ASP A 125 -18.04 15.00 7.66
CA ASP A 125 -18.47 13.86 6.84
C ASP A 125 -18.35 12.55 7.63
N ALA A 126 -17.23 12.35 8.32
CA ALA A 126 -17.02 11.20 9.20
C ALA A 126 -18.02 11.14 10.37
N ALA A 127 -18.39 12.29 10.95
CA ALA A 127 -19.40 12.35 11.99
C ALA A 127 -20.79 12.00 11.46
N ALA A 128 -21.13 12.47 10.25
CA ALA A 128 -22.40 12.18 9.59
C ALA A 128 -22.54 10.70 9.17
N LEU A 129 -21.43 10.02 8.88
CA LEU A 129 -21.39 8.59 8.54
C LEU A 129 -21.39 7.66 9.76
N PHE A 130 -21.00 8.14 10.94
CA PHE A 130 -20.88 7.29 12.11
C PHE A 130 -22.22 6.67 12.51
N ARG A 131 -22.21 5.35 12.78
CA ARG A 131 -23.36 4.60 13.27
C ARG A 131 -22.90 3.69 14.39
N GLU A 132 -23.56 3.74 15.53
CA GLU A 132 -23.27 2.84 16.65
C GLU A 132 -23.40 1.36 16.24
N ALA A 133 -24.40 1.04 15.40
CA ALA A 133 -24.57 -0.31 14.85
C ALA A 133 -23.36 -0.80 14.02
N ASN A 134 -22.58 0.11 13.44
CA ASN A 134 -21.38 -0.22 12.67
C ASN A 134 -20.14 -0.44 13.54
N VAL A 135 -20.15 -0.05 14.82
CA VAL A 135 -18.99 -0.27 15.71
C VAL A 135 -18.75 -1.77 15.91
N ALA A 136 -19.79 -2.53 16.31
CA ALA A 136 -19.68 -3.97 16.49
C ALA A 136 -19.50 -4.73 15.16
N LEU A 137 -20.17 -4.26 14.09
CA LEU A 137 -20.02 -4.86 12.77
C LEU A 137 -18.62 -4.62 12.19
N GLY A 138 -17.98 -3.50 12.51
CA GLY A 138 -16.59 -3.20 12.18
C GLY A 138 -15.60 -4.17 12.84
N VAL A 139 -15.83 -4.54 14.11
CA VAL A 139 -15.02 -5.59 14.78
C VAL A 139 -15.19 -6.94 14.06
N THR A 140 -16.41 -7.27 13.64
CA THR A 140 -16.67 -8.49 12.86
C THR A 140 -15.98 -8.44 11.49
N HIS A 141 -16.03 -7.28 10.81
CA HIS A 141 -15.37 -7.06 9.53
C HIS A 141 -13.85 -7.24 9.64
N GLU A 142 -13.25 -6.68 10.69
CA GLU A 142 -11.82 -6.84 10.94
C GLU A 142 -11.44 -8.28 11.28
N ALA A 143 -12.23 -8.99 12.08
CA ALA A 143 -11.98 -10.42 12.37
C ALA A 143 -12.02 -11.29 11.09
N GLN A 144 -12.97 -11.04 10.18
CA GLN A 144 -13.07 -11.72 8.89
C GLN A 144 -11.87 -11.42 7.97
N LYS A 145 -11.39 -10.18 7.97
CA LYS A 145 -10.15 -9.80 7.30
C LYS A 145 -8.95 -10.56 7.89
N GLN A 146 -8.83 -10.64 9.22
CA GLN A 146 -7.74 -11.38 9.85
C GLN A 146 -7.78 -12.87 9.52
N GLU A 147 -8.97 -13.46 9.35
CA GLU A 147 -9.10 -14.85 8.90
C GLU A 147 -8.43 -15.09 7.53
N TYR A 148 -8.62 -14.18 6.56
CA TYR A 148 -7.90 -14.22 5.28
C TYR A 148 -6.37 -14.18 5.49
N ALA A 149 -5.89 -13.28 6.36
CA ALA A 149 -4.46 -13.11 6.61
C ALA A 149 -3.85 -14.38 7.23
N VAL A 150 -4.56 -15.04 8.14
CA VAL A 150 -4.15 -16.31 8.75
C VAL A 150 -4.13 -17.45 7.72
N ILE A 151 -5.17 -17.57 6.87
CA ILE A 151 -5.22 -18.63 5.85
C ILE A 151 -4.04 -18.49 4.88
N THR A 152 -3.81 -17.29 4.37
CA THR A 152 -2.76 -17.04 3.37
C THR A 152 -1.37 -16.99 3.97
N GLY A 153 -1.21 -16.53 5.21
CA GLY A 153 0.07 -16.52 5.94
C GLY A 153 0.60 -17.91 6.27
N ASN A 154 -0.30 -18.88 6.52
CA ASN A 154 0.05 -20.28 6.78
C ASN A 154 0.23 -21.12 5.49
N GLN A 155 0.05 -20.51 4.32
CA GLN A 155 0.12 -21.22 3.06
C GLN A 155 1.57 -21.63 2.76
N THR A 156 1.75 -22.89 2.35
CA THR A 156 3.05 -23.43 1.92
C THR A 156 2.92 -24.09 0.55
N VAL A 157 4.05 -24.23 -0.14
CA VAL A 157 4.14 -24.89 -1.44
C VAL A 157 5.17 -26.00 -1.37
N THR A 158 4.82 -27.20 -1.83
CA THR A 158 5.76 -28.29 -1.99
C THR A 158 6.30 -28.33 -3.42
N LEU A 159 7.61 -28.22 -3.59
CA LEU A 159 8.31 -28.36 -4.86
C LEU A 159 9.59 -29.15 -4.64
N ASP A 160 9.84 -30.19 -5.46
CA ASP A 160 11.04 -31.04 -5.39
C ASP A 160 11.35 -31.61 -3.98
N GLY A 161 10.29 -31.95 -3.23
CA GLY A 161 10.40 -32.47 -1.85
C GLY A 161 10.72 -31.41 -0.79
N GLN A 162 10.85 -30.14 -1.18
CA GLN A 162 11.04 -29.01 -0.27
C GLN A 162 9.70 -28.33 0.03
N THR A 163 9.54 -27.85 1.27
CA THR A 163 8.42 -26.98 1.66
C THR A 163 8.89 -25.53 1.61
N LEU A 164 8.25 -24.73 0.76
CA LEU A 164 8.59 -23.34 0.49
C LEU A 164 7.46 -22.42 0.96
N THR A 165 7.82 -21.22 1.42
CA THR A 165 6.85 -20.14 1.66
C THR A 165 6.41 -19.50 0.35
N ILE A 166 5.32 -18.72 0.37
CA ILE A 166 4.83 -18.00 -0.81
C ILE A 166 5.86 -17.01 -1.40
N PRO A 167 6.63 -16.24 -0.60
CA PRO A 167 7.72 -15.43 -1.15
C PRO A 167 8.81 -16.27 -1.84
N GLN A 168 9.23 -17.39 -1.23
CA GLN A 168 10.29 -18.25 -1.77
C GLN A 168 9.91 -18.87 -3.12
N ILE A 169 8.68 -19.38 -3.25
CA ILE A 169 8.23 -19.95 -4.53
C ILE A 169 8.05 -18.88 -5.61
N LYS A 170 7.61 -17.66 -5.25
CA LYS A 170 7.49 -16.55 -6.21
C LYS A 170 8.84 -16.16 -6.80
N GLN A 171 9.93 -16.23 -6.05
CA GLN A 171 11.29 -16.02 -6.58
C GLN A 171 11.67 -17.06 -7.64
N ARG A 172 11.13 -18.28 -7.58
CA ARG A 172 11.35 -19.31 -8.61
C ARG A 172 10.60 -19.04 -9.91
N LEU A 173 9.63 -18.11 -9.91
CA LEU A 173 8.94 -17.69 -11.12
C LEU A 173 9.82 -16.82 -12.04
N ASP A 174 10.94 -16.30 -11.54
CA ASP A 174 11.88 -15.49 -12.31
C ASP A 174 13.12 -16.30 -12.76
N ASP A 175 13.08 -17.62 -12.61
CA ASP A 175 14.19 -18.50 -13.03
C ASP A 175 14.39 -18.45 -14.56
N PRO A 176 15.63 -18.35 -15.08
CA PRO A 176 15.91 -18.43 -16.51
C PRO A 176 15.35 -19.69 -17.18
N SER A 177 15.32 -20.82 -16.46
CA SER A 177 14.81 -22.10 -16.92
C SER A 177 13.28 -22.10 -16.95
N ARG A 178 12.73 -22.15 -18.18
CA ARG A 178 11.27 -22.25 -18.36
C ARG A 178 10.65 -23.47 -17.66
N PRO A 179 11.22 -24.69 -17.70
CA PRO A 179 10.70 -25.83 -16.93
C PRO A 179 10.66 -25.56 -15.42
N ALA A 180 11.65 -24.84 -14.87
CA ALA A 180 11.67 -24.48 -13.46
C ALA A 180 10.53 -23.50 -13.12
N ARG A 181 10.33 -22.46 -13.95
CA ARG A 181 9.20 -21.53 -13.79
C ARG A 181 7.86 -22.25 -13.88
N GLU A 182 7.69 -23.17 -14.84
CA GLU A 182 6.45 -23.93 -15.00
C GLU A 182 6.18 -24.81 -13.78
N ALA A 183 7.19 -25.54 -13.28
CA ALA A 183 7.06 -26.37 -12.10
C ALA A 183 6.69 -25.52 -10.87
N ALA A 184 7.36 -24.38 -10.68
CA ALA A 184 7.08 -23.45 -9.58
C ALA A 184 5.66 -22.87 -9.66
N TRP A 185 5.24 -22.42 -10.84
CA TRP A 185 3.90 -21.88 -11.07
C TRP A 185 2.82 -22.93 -10.80
N ARG A 186 3.00 -24.17 -11.28
CA ARG A 186 2.04 -25.26 -11.06
C ARG A 186 1.94 -25.63 -9.59
N ALA A 187 3.05 -25.69 -8.87
CA ALA A 187 3.07 -25.95 -7.44
C ALA A 187 2.34 -24.83 -6.66
N LEU A 188 2.58 -23.56 -7.01
CA LEU A 188 1.87 -22.42 -6.43
C LEU A 188 0.37 -22.46 -6.76
N ALA A 189 0.00 -22.74 -8.01
CA ALA A 189 -1.39 -22.84 -8.44
C ALA A 189 -2.15 -23.97 -7.70
N ALA A 190 -1.49 -25.11 -7.46
CA ALA A 190 -2.06 -26.20 -6.68
C ALA A 190 -2.27 -25.80 -5.21
N SER A 191 -1.31 -25.10 -4.60
CA SER A 191 -1.45 -24.59 -3.23
C SER A 191 -2.58 -23.55 -3.12
N ASN A 192 -2.69 -22.63 -4.09
CA ASN A 192 -3.78 -21.66 -4.15
C ASN A 192 -5.15 -22.36 -4.29
N ALA A 193 -5.25 -23.36 -5.17
CA ALA A 193 -6.46 -24.15 -5.31
C ALA A 193 -6.85 -24.89 -4.01
N GLY A 194 -5.87 -25.30 -3.20
CA GLY A 194 -6.10 -25.96 -1.91
C GLY A 194 -6.77 -25.06 -0.86
N VAL A 195 -6.41 -23.77 -0.82
CA VAL A 195 -7.00 -22.80 0.14
C VAL A 195 -8.22 -22.06 -0.41
N ALA A 196 -8.43 -22.09 -1.73
CA ALA A 196 -9.48 -21.33 -2.40
C ALA A 196 -10.89 -21.53 -1.79
N PRO A 197 -11.34 -22.73 -1.39
CA PRO A 197 -12.67 -22.89 -0.76
C PRO A 197 -12.83 -22.15 0.56
N GLN A 198 -11.75 -22.01 1.35
CA GLN A 198 -11.79 -21.26 2.61
C GLN A 198 -11.86 -19.75 2.33
N LEU A 199 -11.13 -19.28 1.32
CA LEU A 199 -11.18 -17.89 0.89
C LEU A 199 -12.54 -17.51 0.26
N ASP A 200 -13.18 -18.45 -0.43
CA ASP A 200 -14.55 -18.29 -0.94
C ASP A 200 -15.55 -18.06 0.20
N ASP A 201 -15.46 -18.83 1.28
CA ASP A 201 -16.32 -18.65 2.47
C ASP A 201 -16.07 -17.30 3.16
N VAL A 202 -14.80 -16.92 3.34
CA VAL A 202 -14.44 -15.62 3.92
C VAL A 202 -14.99 -14.47 3.07
N MET A 203 -14.85 -14.52 1.74
CA MET A 203 -15.38 -13.46 0.86
C MET A 203 -16.91 -13.36 0.95
N THR A 204 -17.61 -14.50 0.98
CA THR A 204 -19.07 -14.51 1.13
C THR A 204 -19.52 -13.80 2.41
N ARG A 205 -18.85 -14.09 3.53
CA ARG A 205 -19.09 -13.42 4.81
C ARG A 205 -18.72 -11.93 4.78
N LEU A 206 -17.60 -11.57 4.16
CA LEU A 206 -17.18 -10.18 3.99
C LEU A 206 -18.19 -9.37 3.19
N ILE A 207 -18.71 -9.91 2.09
CA ILE A 207 -19.73 -9.25 1.25
C ILE A 207 -20.98 -8.95 2.10
N ALA A 208 -21.49 -9.94 2.84
CA ALA A 208 -22.65 -9.74 3.72
C ALA A 208 -22.40 -8.66 4.80
N THR A 209 -21.24 -8.70 5.47
CA THR A 209 -20.84 -7.68 6.46
C THR A 209 -20.77 -6.29 5.84
N ARG A 210 -20.17 -6.16 4.66
CA ARG A 210 -19.99 -4.90 3.93
C ARG A 210 -21.32 -4.28 3.50
N TRP A 211 -22.25 -5.10 3.02
CA TRP A 211 -23.63 -4.67 2.75
C TRP A 211 -24.35 -4.22 4.03
N GLY A 212 -24.15 -4.92 5.15
CA GLY A 212 -24.65 -4.51 6.46
C GLY A 212 -24.14 -3.14 6.90
N LEU A 213 -22.83 -2.88 6.74
CA LEU A 213 -22.21 -1.58 7.04
C LEU A 213 -22.85 -0.45 6.23
N ALA A 214 -23.02 -0.66 4.92
CA ALA A 214 -23.63 0.31 4.01
C ALA A 214 -25.10 0.61 4.38
N ARG A 215 -25.90 -0.43 4.63
CA ARG A 215 -27.31 -0.30 5.01
C ARG A 215 -27.48 0.49 6.29
N ASN A 216 -26.68 0.19 7.32
CA ASN A 216 -26.71 0.92 8.58
C ASN A 216 -26.34 2.40 8.41
N ALA A 217 -25.41 2.71 7.49
CA ALA A 217 -25.03 4.08 7.16
C ALA A 217 -26.10 4.82 6.33
N GLY A 218 -27.04 4.11 5.72
CA GLY A 218 -28.05 4.65 4.81
C GLY A 218 -27.58 4.76 3.37
N GLU A 219 -26.52 4.04 3.00
CA GLU A 219 -25.95 4.03 1.66
C GLU A 219 -26.58 2.95 0.80
N ALA A 220 -26.71 3.22 -0.50
CA ALA A 220 -27.36 2.30 -1.44
C ALA A 220 -26.56 1.02 -1.67
N ASN A 221 -25.23 1.10 -1.55
CA ASN A 221 -24.31 0.00 -1.78
C ASN A 221 -22.99 0.24 -1.04
N TYR A 222 -22.16 -0.81 -0.92
CA TYR A 222 -20.89 -0.71 -0.18
C TYR A 222 -19.88 0.22 -0.85
N ARG A 223 -19.88 0.32 -2.18
CA ARG A 223 -19.00 1.25 -2.89
C ARG A 223 -19.29 2.70 -2.49
N ASP A 224 -20.54 3.11 -2.37
CA ASP A 224 -20.91 4.49 -1.99
C ASP A 224 -20.51 4.81 -0.54
N LEU A 225 -20.69 3.86 0.39
CA LEU A 225 -20.15 3.99 1.75
C LEU A 225 -18.64 4.17 1.70
N ARG A 226 -17.94 3.25 1.03
CA ARG A 226 -16.48 3.25 1.01
C ARG A 226 -15.91 4.50 0.33
N TRP A 227 -16.58 4.99 -0.70
CA TRP A 227 -16.22 6.23 -1.41
C TRP A 227 -16.21 7.43 -0.46
N LYS A 228 -17.21 7.53 0.41
CA LYS A 228 -17.30 8.62 1.41
C LYS A 228 -16.33 8.42 2.57
N GLU A 229 -16.13 7.18 3.04
CA GLU A 229 -15.12 6.87 4.07
C GLU A 229 -13.70 7.23 3.62
N LEU A 230 -13.41 7.09 2.32
CA LEU A 230 -12.13 7.44 1.71
C LEU A 230 -12.00 8.93 1.36
N ASP A 231 -13.02 9.75 1.65
CA ASP A 231 -13.06 11.18 1.32
C ASP A 231 -12.83 11.50 -0.18
N ARG A 232 -13.33 10.64 -1.07
CA ARG A 232 -13.16 10.82 -2.52
C ARG A 232 -14.09 11.90 -3.06
N VAL A 233 -13.60 13.14 -3.11
CA VAL A 233 -14.38 14.31 -3.57
C VAL A 233 -13.83 14.99 -4.83
N ASP A 234 -12.58 14.71 -5.19
CA ASP A 234 -11.90 15.35 -6.33
C ASP A 234 -12.07 14.57 -7.65
N TYR A 235 -12.74 13.40 -7.61
CA TYR A 235 -13.07 12.58 -8.76
C TYR A 235 -14.30 11.71 -8.46
N THR A 236 -14.80 11.03 -9.47
CA THR A 236 -16.03 10.25 -9.43
C THR A 236 -15.80 8.80 -9.90
N PRO A 237 -16.74 7.89 -9.60
CA PRO A 237 -16.77 6.55 -10.18
C PRO A 237 -16.79 6.52 -11.71
N ALA A 238 -17.27 7.58 -12.36
CA ALA A 238 -17.23 7.68 -13.82
C ALA A 238 -15.80 7.93 -14.32
N ASP A 239 -15.00 8.68 -13.56
CA ASP A 239 -13.59 8.90 -13.87
C ASP A 239 -12.78 7.60 -13.73
N CYS A 240 -13.08 6.75 -12.73
CA CYS A 240 -12.51 5.40 -12.64
C CYS A 240 -12.84 4.55 -13.88
N ARG A 241 -14.10 4.58 -14.35
CA ARG A 241 -14.47 3.86 -15.59
C ARG A 241 -13.74 4.41 -16.82
N ALA A 242 -13.61 5.73 -16.94
CA ALA A 242 -12.85 6.35 -18.03
C ALA A 242 -11.36 5.95 -17.97
N PHE A 243 -10.80 5.83 -16.77
CA PHE A 243 -9.45 5.28 -16.56
C PHE A 243 -9.35 3.82 -17.05
N HIS A 244 -10.30 2.95 -16.69
CA HIS A 244 -10.32 1.55 -17.14
C HIS A 244 -10.32 1.45 -18.67
N GLU A 245 -11.15 2.25 -19.34
CA GLU A 245 -11.24 2.31 -20.80
C GLU A 245 -9.94 2.84 -21.42
N ALA A 246 -9.34 3.87 -20.84
CA ALA A 246 -8.07 4.42 -21.29
C ALA A 246 -6.94 3.39 -21.17
N VAL A 247 -6.86 2.66 -20.05
CA VAL A 247 -5.88 1.59 -19.86
C VAL A 247 -6.09 0.46 -20.87
N ARG A 248 -7.33 0.01 -21.07
CA ARG A 248 -7.68 -0.99 -22.08
C ARG A 248 -7.25 -0.56 -23.49
N ASP A 249 -7.47 0.71 -23.84
CA ASP A 249 -7.26 1.18 -25.21
C ASP A 249 -5.81 1.60 -25.51
N GLU A 250 -5.05 2.06 -24.52
CA GLU A 250 -3.71 2.62 -24.73
C GLU A 250 -2.60 1.74 -24.13
N VAL A 251 -2.82 1.15 -22.95
CA VAL A 251 -1.78 0.43 -22.21
C VAL A 251 -1.77 -1.06 -22.55
N VAL A 252 -2.95 -1.70 -22.65
CA VAL A 252 -3.03 -3.13 -22.99
C VAL A 252 -2.39 -3.43 -24.36
N PRO A 253 -2.59 -2.63 -25.43
CA PRO A 253 -1.90 -2.87 -26.71
C PRO A 253 -0.38 -2.71 -26.60
N LEU A 254 0.09 -1.70 -25.85
CA LEU A 254 1.52 -1.50 -25.60
C LEU A 254 2.13 -2.70 -24.87
N LEU A 255 1.50 -3.14 -23.78
CA LEU A 255 1.96 -4.30 -23.03
C LEU A 255 1.88 -5.60 -23.86
N SER A 256 0.87 -5.73 -24.72
CA SER A 256 0.77 -6.86 -25.66
C SER A 256 1.93 -6.88 -26.65
N ALA A 257 2.34 -5.71 -27.15
CA ALA A 257 3.51 -5.60 -28.02
C ALA A 257 4.81 -5.95 -27.26
N MET A 258 5.00 -5.39 -26.07
CA MET A 258 6.18 -5.65 -25.23
C MET A 258 6.29 -7.14 -24.87
N THR A 259 5.19 -7.78 -24.50
CA THR A 259 5.16 -9.22 -24.18
C THR A 259 5.39 -10.10 -25.41
N ALA A 260 4.92 -9.69 -26.59
CA ALA A 260 5.24 -10.37 -27.85
C ALA A 260 6.73 -10.27 -28.21
N GLU A 261 7.37 -9.13 -27.94
CA GLU A 261 8.80 -8.93 -28.13
C GLU A 261 9.65 -9.83 -27.22
N LEU A 262 9.16 -10.21 -26.04
CA LEU A 262 9.83 -11.17 -25.15
C LEU A 262 9.82 -12.61 -25.69
N ALA A 263 8.73 -13.01 -26.37
CA ALA A 263 8.54 -14.40 -26.79
C ALA A 263 9.58 -14.87 -27.81
N GLY A 264 9.92 -14.01 -28.79
CA GLY A 264 10.85 -14.34 -29.88
C GLY A 264 12.27 -14.72 -29.42
N PRO A 265 12.99 -13.82 -28.72
CA PRO A 265 14.32 -14.09 -28.18
C PRO A 265 14.39 -15.31 -27.24
N LEU A 266 13.31 -15.58 -26.51
CA LEU A 266 13.19 -16.72 -25.60
C LEU A 266 12.75 -18.02 -26.30
N GLY A 267 12.51 -18.00 -27.63
CA GLY A 267 12.07 -19.16 -28.40
C GLY A 267 10.67 -19.67 -28.01
N LEU A 268 9.79 -18.79 -27.54
CA LEU A 268 8.45 -19.11 -27.07
C LEU A 268 7.42 -18.87 -28.19
N GLU A 269 6.54 -19.84 -28.43
CA GLU A 269 5.40 -19.63 -29.34
C GLU A 269 4.37 -18.63 -28.79
N SER A 270 4.19 -18.63 -27.47
CA SER A 270 3.33 -17.71 -26.74
C SER A 270 3.75 -17.68 -25.26
N LEU A 271 3.48 -16.57 -24.57
CA LEU A 271 3.69 -16.48 -23.13
C LEU A 271 2.61 -17.27 -22.40
N ARG A 272 3.03 -18.18 -21.54
CA ARG A 272 2.17 -18.93 -20.62
C ARG A 272 2.09 -18.20 -19.27
N PRO A 273 1.21 -18.60 -18.35
CA PRO A 273 1.15 -17.99 -17.01
C PRO A 273 2.48 -18.03 -16.23
N TRP A 274 3.35 -19.01 -16.51
CA TRP A 274 4.69 -19.11 -15.93
C TRP A 274 5.78 -18.38 -16.73
N ASP A 275 5.41 -17.70 -17.82
CA ASP A 275 6.30 -16.85 -18.61
C ASP A 275 5.95 -15.35 -18.42
N TYR A 276 4.97 -15.03 -17.57
CA TYR A 276 4.52 -13.66 -17.30
C TYR A 276 4.47 -13.38 -15.80
N ASN A 277 5.28 -12.41 -15.37
CA ASN A 277 5.24 -11.85 -14.03
C ASN A 277 5.12 -10.31 -14.14
N ARG A 278 4.00 -9.75 -13.69
CA ARG A 278 3.72 -8.31 -13.83
C ARG A 278 4.70 -7.41 -13.06
N ASN A 279 5.34 -7.93 -12.00
CA ASN A 279 6.30 -7.17 -11.21
C ASN A 279 7.68 -7.16 -11.86
N THR A 280 8.00 -8.23 -12.59
CA THR A 280 9.30 -8.45 -13.21
C THR A 280 9.09 -9.18 -14.53
N LEU A 281 8.93 -8.46 -15.64
CA LEU A 281 8.90 -9.10 -16.95
C LEU A 281 10.21 -9.89 -17.17
N LEU A 282 10.11 -11.00 -17.91
CA LEU A 282 11.27 -11.85 -18.19
C LEU A 282 12.36 -11.06 -18.92
N ASP A 283 13.62 -11.38 -18.60
CA ASP A 283 14.75 -10.86 -19.36
C ASP A 283 14.73 -11.48 -20.76
N PRO A 284 14.69 -10.67 -21.85
CA PRO A 284 14.59 -11.22 -23.21
C PRO A 284 15.81 -12.05 -23.62
N GLN A 285 16.96 -11.89 -22.95
CA GLN A 285 18.14 -12.73 -23.19
C GLN A 285 18.21 -13.95 -22.27
N GLY A 286 17.19 -14.19 -21.42
CA GLY A 286 17.18 -15.29 -20.46
C GLY A 286 18.25 -15.17 -19.39
N ARG A 287 18.72 -13.95 -19.08
CA ARG A 287 19.73 -13.72 -18.04
C ARG A 287 19.12 -13.87 -16.64
N ALA A 288 19.94 -14.29 -15.69
CA ALA A 288 19.54 -14.38 -14.29
C ALA A 288 19.12 -13.00 -13.72
N PRO A 289 18.24 -12.99 -12.70
CA PRO A 289 17.94 -11.78 -11.93
C PRO A 289 19.20 -11.16 -11.32
N LEU A 290 19.19 -9.84 -11.16
CA LEU A 290 20.29 -9.09 -10.53
C LEU A 290 20.28 -9.31 -9.02
N THR A 291 21.44 -9.60 -8.44
CA THR A 291 21.63 -9.80 -7.00
C THR A 291 22.73 -8.89 -6.43
N PRO A 292 22.44 -7.59 -6.21
CA PRO A 292 23.49 -6.59 -5.93
C PRO A 292 24.00 -6.57 -4.48
N PHE A 293 23.38 -7.31 -3.55
CA PHE A 293 23.77 -7.34 -2.14
C PHE A 293 23.38 -8.67 -1.48
N GLN A 294 23.85 -8.93 -0.25
CA GLN A 294 23.60 -10.19 0.47
C GLN A 294 22.73 -10.06 1.73
N GLY A 295 22.65 -8.88 2.36
CA GLY A 295 21.83 -8.66 3.55
C GLY A 295 21.44 -7.20 3.78
N GLY A 296 20.61 -6.96 4.79
CA GLY A 296 20.03 -5.65 5.12
C GLY A 296 21.08 -4.57 5.38
N SER A 297 22.19 -4.90 6.04
CA SER A 297 23.27 -3.93 6.30
C SER A 297 23.97 -3.42 5.02
N GLU A 298 24.10 -4.27 3.99
CA GLU A 298 24.65 -3.86 2.70
C GLU A 298 23.64 -3.01 1.94
N LEU A 299 22.37 -3.41 1.94
CA LEU A 299 21.27 -2.66 1.35
C LEU A 299 21.15 -1.25 1.97
N GLU A 300 21.24 -1.14 3.30
CA GLU A 300 21.27 0.16 3.98
C GLU A 300 22.46 1.03 3.54
N THR A 301 23.65 0.45 3.44
CA THR A 301 24.86 1.21 3.05
C THR A 301 24.76 1.74 1.63
N LEU A 302 24.23 0.90 0.73
CA LEU A 302 23.96 1.22 -0.65
C LEU A 302 22.92 2.34 -0.78
N ALA A 303 21.81 2.25 -0.06
CA ALA A 303 20.76 3.25 -0.08
C ALA A 303 21.22 4.58 0.54
N GLN A 304 21.98 4.53 1.64
CA GLN A 304 22.59 5.71 2.23
C GLN A 304 23.47 6.47 1.23
N THR A 305 24.23 5.72 0.42
CA THR A 305 25.10 6.30 -0.62
C THR A 305 24.27 6.92 -1.74
N ALA A 306 23.20 6.25 -2.19
CA ALA A 306 22.27 6.80 -3.17
C ALA A 306 21.61 8.10 -2.67
N PHE A 307 21.09 8.11 -1.44
CA PHE A 307 20.49 9.31 -0.85
C PHE A 307 21.51 10.44 -0.66
N ALA A 308 22.76 10.14 -0.30
CA ALA A 308 23.81 11.15 -0.21
C ALA A 308 24.13 11.77 -1.57
N GLY A 309 24.02 11.00 -2.66
CA GLY A 309 24.12 11.51 -4.03
C GLY A 309 22.92 12.34 -4.47
N LEU A 310 21.72 12.04 -3.94
CA LEU A 310 20.47 12.72 -4.28
C LEU A 310 20.26 14.02 -3.48
N ASP A 311 20.30 13.96 -2.15
CA ASP A 311 19.99 15.09 -1.25
C ASP A 311 20.52 14.85 0.17
N SER A 312 21.25 15.82 0.71
CA SER A 312 21.84 15.72 2.05
C SER A 312 20.79 15.68 3.17
N GLY A 313 19.63 16.30 2.98
CA GLY A 313 18.52 16.26 3.92
C GLY A 313 17.87 14.87 4.00
N LEU A 314 17.56 14.27 2.85
CA LEU A 314 17.07 12.90 2.75
C LEU A 314 18.07 11.89 3.31
N ALA A 315 19.35 12.05 2.98
CA ALA A 315 20.43 11.23 3.52
C ALA A 315 20.50 11.32 5.06
N GLY A 316 20.31 12.51 5.63
CA GLY A 316 20.25 12.71 7.07
C GLY A 316 19.06 12.01 7.74
N ARG A 317 17.88 12.03 7.11
CA ARG A 317 16.69 11.29 7.59
C ARG A 317 16.88 9.79 7.56
N PHE A 318 17.46 9.27 6.47
CA PHE A 318 17.75 7.85 6.39
C PHE A 318 18.80 7.42 7.43
N ALA A 319 19.83 8.25 7.67
CA ALA A 319 20.82 8.00 8.73
C ALA A 319 20.17 7.99 10.13
N GLN A 320 19.19 8.86 10.39
CA GLN A 320 18.39 8.83 11.62
C GLN A 320 17.66 7.49 11.76
N MET A 321 17.06 6.97 10.69
CA MET A 321 16.39 5.66 10.73
C MET A 321 17.33 4.50 11.07
N ARG A 322 18.50 4.47 10.42
CA ARG A 322 19.52 3.43 10.64
C ARG A 322 20.03 3.40 12.07
N THR A 323 20.24 4.57 12.67
CA THR A 323 20.77 4.70 14.03
C THR A 323 19.70 4.59 15.12
N GLY A 324 18.43 4.86 14.78
CA GLY A 324 17.30 4.83 15.71
C GLY A 324 16.56 3.48 15.84
N GLY A 325 17.04 2.42 15.18
CA GLY A 325 16.34 1.13 15.19
C GLY A 325 14.98 1.18 14.46
N LEU A 326 14.88 1.99 13.40
CA LEU A 326 13.65 2.23 12.63
C LEU A 326 13.61 1.42 11.31
N LEU A 327 14.50 0.44 11.18
CA LEU A 327 14.59 -0.47 10.02
C LEU A 327 14.65 -1.91 10.54
N ASP A 328 13.79 -2.78 10.02
CA ASP A 328 13.88 -4.23 10.20
C ASP A 328 13.76 -4.92 8.83
N LEU A 329 14.91 -5.14 8.19
CA LEU A 329 14.99 -5.54 6.78
C LEU A 329 15.17 -7.05 6.56
N GLU A 330 15.77 -7.75 7.52
CA GLU A 330 16.13 -9.16 7.38
C GLU A 330 14.91 -10.08 7.39
N SER A 331 14.93 -11.09 6.52
CA SER A 331 13.91 -12.15 6.50
C SER A 331 14.19 -13.20 7.59
N ARG A 332 13.17 -13.58 8.38
CA ARG A 332 13.30 -14.63 9.42
C ARG A 332 11.96 -15.35 9.67
N PRO A 333 11.98 -16.61 10.17
CA PRO A 333 10.77 -17.25 10.68
C PRO A 333 10.11 -16.40 11.75
N GLY A 334 8.77 -16.44 11.82
CA GLY A 334 8.02 -15.63 12.77
C GLY A 334 7.81 -14.18 12.36
N LYS A 335 8.34 -13.72 11.23
CA LYS A 335 8.07 -12.39 10.68
C LYS A 335 7.08 -12.44 9.52
N MET A 336 6.16 -11.48 9.46
CA MET A 336 5.24 -11.35 8.34
C MET A 336 5.96 -11.06 7.02
N SER A 337 5.37 -11.48 5.90
CA SER A 337 6.07 -11.58 4.62
C SER A 337 6.03 -10.33 3.72
N HIS A 338 5.16 -9.36 4.02
CA HIS A 338 5.02 -8.14 3.21
C HIS A 338 6.03 -7.07 3.63
N ALA A 339 6.25 -6.07 2.78
CA ALA A 339 7.07 -4.90 3.08
C ALA A 339 6.13 -3.70 3.25
N TYR A 340 6.41 -2.82 4.22
CA TYR A 340 5.65 -1.59 4.40
C TYR A 340 6.42 -0.59 5.29
N CYS A 341 5.94 0.66 5.25
CA CYS A 341 6.30 1.71 6.18
C CYS A 341 5.15 2.00 7.15
N SER A 342 5.43 1.98 8.45
CA SER A 342 4.54 2.46 9.51
C SER A 342 5.04 3.78 10.06
N TYR A 343 4.16 4.56 10.69
CA TYR A 343 4.52 5.85 11.26
C TYR A 343 3.95 6.02 12.66
N PHE A 344 4.78 6.60 13.53
CA PHE A 344 4.48 6.83 14.92
C PHE A 344 4.29 8.34 15.14
N PRO A 345 3.06 8.86 15.01
CA PRO A 345 2.81 10.30 14.98
C PRO A 345 3.21 11.02 16.27
N GLY A 346 3.14 10.37 17.43
CA GLY A 346 3.55 10.96 18.71
C GLY A 346 5.04 11.31 18.79
N THR A 347 5.91 10.55 18.10
CA THR A 347 7.36 10.76 18.10
C THR A 347 7.91 11.27 16.76
N ASN A 348 7.06 11.36 15.73
CA ASN A 348 7.45 11.69 14.35
C ASN A 348 8.53 10.73 13.81
N GLU A 349 8.33 9.42 14.04
CA GLU A 349 9.25 8.38 13.64
C GLU A 349 8.55 7.42 12.66
N PRO A 350 9.06 7.25 11.44
CA PRO A 350 8.67 6.16 10.56
C PRO A 350 9.44 4.88 10.90
N PHE A 351 8.87 3.72 10.58
CA PHE A 351 9.49 2.41 10.72
C PHE A 351 9.31 1.62 9.44
N VAL A 352 10.38 1.04 8.91
CA VAL A 352 10.33 0.22 7.69
C VAL A 352 10.55 -1.25 8.03
N LEU A 353 9.61 -2.09 7.60
CA LEU A 353 9.67 -3.54 7.68
C LEU A 353 9.80 -4.09 6.26
N MET A 354 10.81 -4.93 6.02
CA MET A 354 11.02 -5.61 4.74
C MET A 354 11.49 -7.06 4.94
N ASN A 355 11.51 -7.87 3.88
CA ASN A 355 12.06 -9.22 3.90
C ASN A 355 13.04 -9.40 2.74
N VAL A 356 14.27 -8.91 2.93
CA VAL A 356 15.27 -8.88 1.86
C VAL A 356 15.89 -10.24 1.60
N VAL A 357 16.22 -10.50 0.34
CA VAL A 357 16.91 -11.73 -0.11
C VAL A 357 18.06 -11.46 -1.08
N GLY A 358 18.42 -10.18 -1.29
CA GLY A 358 19.57 -9.78 -2.09
C GLY A 358 19.24 -9.42 -3.53
N THR A 359 17.98 -9.27 -3.90
CA THR A 359 17.55 -9.01 -5.29
C THR A 359 17.54 -7.52 -5.61
N ALA A 360 17.64 -7.15 -6.90
CA ALA A 360 17.45 -5.76 -7.29
C ALA A 360 16.03 -5.24 -7.00
N GLU A 361 15.02 -6.12 -6.93
CA GLU A 361 13.68 -5.74 -6.48
C GLU A 361 13.68 -5.26 -5.01
N ASP A 362 14.48 -5.89 -4.14
CA ASP A 362 14.63 -5.43 -2.76
C ASP A 362 15.23 -4.01 -2.68
N VAL A 363 16.10 -3.64 -3.64
CA VAL A 363 16.62 -2.26 -3.74
C VAL A 363 15.48 -1.29 -4.03
N ARG A 364 14.63 -1.60 -5.01
CA ARG A 364 13.45 -0.79 -5.37
C ARG A 364 12.49 -0.65 -4.19
N VAL A 365 12.15 -1.77 -3.55
CA VAL A 365 11.22 -1.79 -2.40
C VAL A 365 11.76 -0.96 -1.23
N LEU A 366 13.06 -0.97 -0.95
CA LEU A 366 13.60 -0.09 0.09
C LEU A 366 13.38 1.39 -0.26
N PHE A 367 13.66 1.81 -1.49
CA PHE A 367 13.41 3.19 -1.90
C PHE A 367 11.93 3.56 -1.83
N HIS A 368 11.04 2.62 -2.16
CA HIS A 368 9.60 2.75 -2.00
C HIS A 368 9.23 3.03 -0.53
N GLU A 369 9.61 2.13 0.39
CA GLU A 369 9.25 2.27 1.80
C GLU A 369 9.90 3.48 2.47
N VAL A 370 11.14 3.81 2.10
CA VAL A 370 11.82 5.01 2.61
C VAL A 370 11.21 6.29 2.03
N GLY A 371 10.62 6.25 0.84
CA GLY A 371 9.82 7.36 0.31
C GLY A 371 8.61 7.68 1.20
N HIS A 372 7.88 6.65 1.68
CA HIS A 372 6.84 6.83 2.70
C HIS A 372 7.43 7.36 4.02
N ALA A 373 8.59 6.87 4.44
CA ALA A 373 9.25 7.34 5.66
C ALA A 373 9.60 8.83 5.58
N PHE A 374 10.13 9.29 4.44
CA PHE A 374 10.39 10.70 4.19
C PHE A 374 9.11 11.52 4.23
N HIS A 375 8.03 11.03 3.63
CA HIS A 375 6.73 11.69 3.73
C HIS A 375 6.33 11.90 5.19
N GLY A 376 6.38 10.84 6.01
CA GLY A 376 6.09 10.91 7.44
C GLY A 376 6.94 11.94 8.18
N PHE A 377 8.25 11.98 7.94
CA PHE A 377 9.12 13.00 8.54
C PHE A 377 8.73 14.42 8.13
N TYR A 378 8.60 14.70 6.83
CA TYR A 378 8.35 16.07 6.33
C TYR A 378 6.97 16.58 6.72
N SER A 379 5.94 15.74 6.63
CA SER A 379 4.59 16.09 7.02
C SER A 379 4.47 16.23 8.53
N GLY A 380 5.09 15.32 9.30
CA GLY A 380 5.12 15.35 10.76
C GLY A 380 5.76 16.60 11.34
N GLU A 381 6.81 17.12 10.69
CA GLU A 381 7.47 18.37 11.08
C GLU A 381 6.69 19.62 10.68
N SER A 382 5.97 19.56 9.57
CA SER A 382 5.30 20.72 9.00
C SER A 382 3.87 20.90 9.49
N GLN A 383 3.22 19.81 9.92
CA GLN A 383 1.81 19.78 10.24
C GLN A 383 1.55 19.64 11.74
N PRO A 384 0.94 20.66 12.39
CA PRO A 384 0.78 20.67 13.85
C PRO A 384 -0.20 19.59 14.32
N LEU A 385 -1.28 19.38 13.58
CA LEU A 385 -2.34 18.44 13.94
C LEU A 385 -2.13 17.08 13.28
N VAL A 386 -2.33 16.01 14.05
CA VAL A 386 -2.08 14.63 13.59
C VAL A 386 -2.87 14.26 12.34
N TRP A 387 -4.11 14.74 12.22
CA TRP A 387 -4.98 14.49 11.06
C TRP A 387 -4.46 15.15 9.77
N ASN A 388 -3.56 16.13 9.87
CA ASN A 388 -2.93 16.77 8.72
C ASN A 388 -1.60 16.10 8.32
N ARG A 389 -1.01 15.28 9.19
CA ARG A 389 0.32 14.68 8.96
C ARG A 389 0.28 13.59 7.90
N TRP A 390 -0.87 13.02 7.56
CA TRP A 390 -0.96 12.04 6.46
C TRP A 390 -1.55 12.67 5.21
N SER A 391 -1.31 12.07 4.05
CA SER A 391 -1.91 12.53 2.79
C SER A 391 -3.19 11.76 2.46
N PRO A 392 -4.08 12.33 1.64
CA PRO A 392 -5.19 11.58 1.06
C PRO A 392 -4.72 10.32 0.32
N ILE A 393 -5.61 9.34 0.19
CA ILE A 393 -5.27 8.01 -0.36
C ILE A 393 -4.79 8.09 -1.81
N GLU A 394 -5.25 9.10 -2.56
CA GLU A 394 -4.84 9.39 -3.93
C GLU A 394 -3.40 9.92 -4.04
N PHE A 395 -2.74 10.22 -2.93
CA PHE A 395 -1.37 10.74 -2.92
C PHE A 395 -0.40 9.87 -2.13
N VAL A 396 -0.89 8.96 -1.29
CA VAL A 396 -0.06 8.24 -0.31
C VAL A 396 1.09 7.43 -0.95
N GLU A 397 0.93 7.00 -2.21
CA GLU A 397 1.92 6.25 -3.00
C GLU A 397 2.82 7.12 -3.89
N ILE A 398 2.54 8.43 -4.04
CA ILE A 398 3.45 9.33 -4.78
C ILE A 398 4.81 9.44 -4.10
N PRO A 399 4.91 9.62 -2.76
CA PRO A 399 6.20 9.68 -2.07
C PRO A 399 7.09 8.46 -2.35
N SER A 400 6.51 7.26 -2.24
CA SER A 400 7.22 6.01 -2.42
C SER A 400 7.62 5.79 -3.88
N MET A 401 6.67 5.83 -4.81
CA MET A 401 6.92 5.56 -6.23
C MET A 401 7.82 6.61 -6.88
N ALA A 402 7.68 7.89 -6.53
CA ALA A 402 8.57 8.92 -7.07
C ALA A 402 10.00 8.74 -6.56
N MET A 403 10.20 8.30 -5.31
CA MET A 403 11.53 8.03 -4.76
C MET A 403 12.24 6.86 -5.47
N GLU A 404 11.49 5.85 -5.93
CA GLU A 404 12.05 4.79 -6.78
C GLU A 404 12.67 5.34 -8.07
N PHE A 405 12.06 6.36 -8.67
CA PHE A 405 12.57 6.97 -9.92
C PHE A 405 13.66 8.01 -9.67
N LEU A 406 13.49 8.85 -8.65
CA LEU A 406 14.44 9.92 -8.33
C LEU A 406 15.82 9.36 -7.91
N THR A 407 15.89 8.12 -7.45
CA THR A 407 17.15 7.46 -7.07
C THR A 407 17.82 6.70 -8.20
N LEU A 408 17.17 6.50 -9.36
CA LEU A 408 17.70 5.70 -10.48
C LEU A 408 19.10 6.11 -10.92
N ASP A 409 19.34 7.41 -11.09
CA ASP A 409 20.61 7.95 -11.57
C ASP A 409 21.71 7.97 -10.49
N HIS A 410 21.35 7.59 -9.26
CA HIS A 410 22.23 7.50 -8.11
C HIS A 410 22.61 6.05 -7.75
N LEU A 411 22.42 5.09 -8.67
CA LEU A 411 22.72 3.67 -8.46
C LEU A 411 23.96 3.17 -9.22
N GLY A 412 24.76 4.07 -9.81
CA GLY A 412 25.99 3.71 -10.52
C GLY A 412 27.09 3.11 -9.64
N HIS A 413 27.02 3.27 -8.31
CA HIS A 413 27.90 2.57 -7.36
C HIS A 413 27.44 1.16 -7.01
N VAL A 414 26.24 0.77 -7.46
CA VAL A 414 25.60 -0.53 -7.21
C VAL A 414 25.74 -1.44 -8.40
N PHE A 415 25.38 -0.92 -9.57
CA PHE A 415 25.23 -1.66 -10.79
C PHE A 415 26.26 -1.19 -11.80
N SER A 416 26.84 -2.12 -12.56
CA SER A 416 27.56 -1.76 -13.78
C SER A 416 26.61 -1.07 -14.79
N PRO A 417 27.12 -0.36 -15.81
CA PRO A 417 26.26 0.30 -16.79
C PRO A 417 25.23 -0.61 -17.47
N ASP A 418 25.58 -1.87 -17.80
CA ASP A 418 24.63 -2.86 -18.35
C ASP A 418 23.57 -3.26 -17.32
N GLU A 419 23.96 -3.53 -16.08
CA GLU A 419 23.03 -3.91 -15.02
C GLU A 419 22.08 -2.76 -14.65
N LEU A 420 22.57 -1.52 -14.63
CA LEU A 420 21.75 -0.35 -14.37
C LEU A 420 20.74 -0.12 -15.49
N ALA A 421 21.13 -0.31 -16.75
CA ALA A 421 20.21 -0.25 -17.88
C ALA A 421 19.11 -1.32 -17.76
N ARG A 422 19.48 -2.57 -17.40
CA ARG A 422 18.50 -3.65 -17.14
C ARG A 422 17.57 -3.34 -15.98
N TYR A 423 18.10 -2.80 -14.89
CA TYR A 423 17.32 -2.42 -13.71
C TYR A 423 16.29 -1.34 -14.07
N ARG A 424 16.73 -0.29 -14.78
CA ARG A 424 15.87 0.78 -15.30
C ARG A 424 14.80 0.23 -16.23
N GLU A 425 15.19 -0.59 -17.23
CA GLU A 425 14.27 -1.20 -18.17
C GLU A 425 13.15 -1.96 -17.45
N LYS A 426 13.50 -2.82 -16.48
CA LYS A 426 12.52 -3.57 -15.70
C LYS A 426 11.57 -2.69 -14.90
N GLN A 427 12.08 -1.62 -14.28
CA GLN A 427 11.24 -0.69 -13.53
C GLN A 427 10.23 0.03 -14.45
N LEU A 428 10.66 0.49 -15.62
CA LEU A 428 9.77 1.13 -16.60
C LEU A 428 8.73 0.17 -17.17
N GLN A 429 9.15 -1.06 -17.49
CA GLN A 429 8.25 -2.14 -17.90
C GLN A 429 7.21 -2.46 -16.81
N GLY A 430 7.63 -2.45 -15.55
CA GLY A 430 6.77 -2.66 -14.38
C GLY A 430 5.60 -1.67 -14.31
N VAL A 431 5.83 -0.39 -14.64
CA VAL A 431 4.75 0.61 -14.71
C VAL A 431 3.70 0.20 -15.74
N VAL A 432 4.14 -0.14 -16.95
CA VAL A 432 3.25 -0.52 -18.05
C VAL A 432 2.48 -1.80 -17.71
N ALA A 433 3.15 -2.77 -17.09
CA ALA A 433 2.56 -4.04 -16.66
C ALA A 433 1.56 -3.90 -15.49
N PHE A 434 1.76 -2.90 -14.64
CA PHE A 434 0.92 -2.66 -13.47
C PHE A 434 -0.45 -2.06 -13.81
N LEU A 435 -0.53 -1.12 -14.76
CA LEU A 435 -1.78 -0.39 -15.02
C LEU A 435 -2.97 -1.30 -15.44
N PRO A 436 -2.81 -2.30 -16.33
CA PRO A 436 -3.90 -3.23 -16.64
C PRO A 436 -4.38 -4.03 -15.43
N TRP A 437 -3.45 -4.43 -14.54
CA TRP A 437 -3.78 -5.12 -13.29
C TRP A 437 -4.59 -4.21 -12.36
N ALA A 438 -4.16 -2.96 -12.18
CA ALA A 438 -4.88 -1.99 -11.36
C ALA A 438 -6.29 -1.69 -11.91
N ALA A 439 -6.42 -1.52 -13.23
CA ALA A 439 -7.71 -1.30 -13.88
C ALA A 439 -8.65 -2.50 -13.72
N GLN A 440 -8.15 -3.73 -13.87
CA GLN A 440 -8.95 -4.93 -13.61
C GLN A 440 -9.42 -5.01 -12.14
N MET A 441 -8.53 -4.75 -11.19
CA MET A 441 -8.83 -4.80 -9.75
C MET A 441 -9.91 -3.81 -9.35
N ASP A 442 -9.81 -2.57 -9.82
CA ASP A 442 -10.79 -1.53 -9.51
C ASP A 442 -12.12 -1.78 -10.24
N ALA A 443 -12.08 -2.16 -11.53
CA ALA A 443 -13.28 -2.53 -12.29
C ALA A 443 -14.04 -3.70 -11.65
N PHE A 444 -13.33 -4.71 -11.15
CA PHE A 444 -13.94 -5.84 -10.44
C PHE A 444 -14.67 -5.39 -9.17
N GLN A 445 -14.07 -4.50 -8.38
CA GLN A 445 -14.67 -4.02 -7.14
C GLN A 445 -15.83 -3.06 -7.37
N HIS A 446 -15.76 -2.22 -8.41
CA HIS A 446 -16.89 -1.40 -8.84
C HIS A 446 -18.08 -2.28 -9.24
N TRP A 447 -17.85 -3.34 -10.02
CA TRP A 447 -18.90 -4.30 -10.32
C TRP A 447 -19.44 -4.95 -9.04
N LEU A 448 -18.57 -5.53 -8.20
CA LEU A 448 -18.97 -6.29 -7.02
C LEU A 448 -19.81 -5.49 -6.02
N TYR A 449 -19.43 -4.23 -5.78
CA TYR A 449 -20.00 -3.43 -4.70
C TYR A 449 -20.89 -2.29 -5.17
N ALA A 450 -21.17 -2.16 -6.47
CA ALA A 450 -22.12 -1.19 -6.99
C ALA A 450 -23.13 -1.76 -7.99
N GLU A 451 -22.81 -2.85 -8.68
CA GLU A 451 -23.62 -3.38 -9.80
C GLU A 451 -24.14 -4.80 -9.54
N ALA A 452 -23.35 -5.65 -8.89
CA ALA A 452 -23.72 -7.00 -8.53
C ALA A 452 -24.83 -7.01 -7.46
N PRO A 453 -25.74 -8.00 -7.48
CA PRO A 453 -26.77 -8.11 -6.46
C PRO A 453 -26.17 -8.54 -5.11
N GLU A 454 -26.89 -8.29 -4.01
CA GLU A 454 -26.43 -8.64 -2.66
C GLU A 454 -26.23 -10.15 -2.45
N ASP A 455 -26.96 -10.99 -3.19
CA ASP A 455 -26.87 -12.46 -3.20
C ASP A 455 -25.89 -13.00 -4.27
N VAL A 456 -24.95 -12.17 -4.73
CA VAL A 456 -23.88 -12.56 -5.66
C VAL A 456 -23.15 -13.82 -5.19
N THR A 457 -22.93 -14.76 -6.10
CA THR A 457 -22.30 -16.04 -5.80
C THR A 457 -20.82 -16.05 -6.18
N ILE A 458 -20.07 -17.01 -5.61
CA ILE A 458 -18.67 -17.26 -6.01
C ILE A 458 -18.53 -17.53 -7.51
N ALA A 459 -19.52 -18.19 -8.13
CA ALA A 459 -19.50 -18.44 -9.56
C ALA A 459 -19.62 -17.14 -10.37
N ASP A 460 -20.36 -16.15 -9.87
CA ASP A 460 -20.46 -14.82 -10.49
C ASP A 460 -19.15 -14.04 -10.35
N LEU A 461 -18.50 -14.11 -9.18
CA LEU A 461 -17.17 -13.52 -8.94
C LEU A 461 -16.14 -14.13 -9.91
N ASP A 462 -16.09 -15.45 -9.99
CA ASP A 462 -15.22 -16.20 -10.90
C ASP A 462 -15.47 -15.78 -12.36
N ALA A 463 -16.74 -15.70 -12.78
CA ALA A 463 -17.11 -15.32 -14.14
C ALA A 463 -16.73 -13.88 -14.48
N LYS A 464 -17.01 -12.92 -13.57
CA LYS A 464 -16.65 -11.52 -13.79
C LYS A 464 -15.14 -11.34 -13.84
N TRP A 465 -14.40 -12.03 -12.98
CA TRP A 465 -12.96 -11.96 -12.99
C TRP A 465 -12.38 -12.46 -14.32
N LEU A 466 -12.86 -13.59 -14.84
CA LEU A 466 -12.44 -14.11 -16.15
C LEU A 466 -12.74 -13.15 -17.30
N GLU A 467 -13.90 -12.47 -17.29
CA GLU A 467 -14.25 -11.45 -18.28
C GLU A 467 -13.23 -10.31 -18.28
N LEU A 468 -12.91 -9.77 -17.11
CA LEU A 468 -11.96 -8.67 -16.96
C LEU A 468 -10.53 -9.11 -17.29
N ASP A 469 -10.11 -10.30 -16.84
CA ASP A 469 -8.79 -10.85 -17.14
C ASP A 469 -8.56 -11.04 -18.65
N ARG A 470 -9.58 -11.49 -19.38
CA ARG A 470 -9.52 -11.57 -20.86
C ARG A 470 -9.43 -10.19 -21.52
N THR A 471 -9.96 -9.15 -20.87
CA THR A 471 -9.93 -7.77 -21.37
C THR A 471 -8.58 -7.11 -21.12
N PHE A 472 -8.02 -7.26 -19.92
CA PHE A 472 -6.80 -6.57 -19.49
C PHE A 472 -5.51 -7.38 -19.69
N HIS A 473 -5.61 -8.71 -19.79
CA HIS A 473 -4.47 -9.62 -19.99
C HIS A 473 -4.66 -10.58 -21.18
N PRO A 474 -5.01 -10.08 -22.39
CA PRO A 474 -5.26 -10.93 -23.56
C PRO A 474 -4.01 -11.64 -24.09
N PHE A 475 -2.82 -11.20 -23.68
CA PHE A 475 -1.52 -11.67 -24.16
C PHE A 475 -1.00 -12.93 -23.42
N VAL A 476 -1.68 -13.38 -22.35
CA VAL A 476 -1.30 -14.62 -21.63
C VAL A 476 -2.08 -15.81 -22.16
N ASN A 477 -1.38 -16.83 -22.65
CA ASN A 477 -1.99 -18.04 -23.20
C ASN A 477 -2.27 -19.09 -22.11
N TRP A 478 -3.55 -19.30 -21.81
CA TRP A 478 -4.04 -20.28 -20.83
C TRP A 478 -4.44 -21.65 -21.43
N ALA A 479 -4.23 -21.88 -22.74
CA ALA A 479 -4.71 -23.09 -23.41
C ALA A 479 -4.24 -24.40 -22.72
N GLY A 480 -5.16 -25.33 -22.47
CA GLY A 480 -4.85 -26.61 -21.81
C GLY A 480 -4.64 -26.53 -20.30
N LEU A 481 -4.95 -25.39 -19.66
CA LEU A 481 -5.04 -25.26 -18.20
C LEU A 481 -6.50 -25.23 -17.76
N ASP A 482 -6.76 -25.61 -16.51
CA ASP A 482 -8.08 -25.43 -15.89
C ASP A 482 -8.37 -23.94 -15.72
N GLU A 483 -9.45 -23.48 -16.34
CA GLU A 483 -9.87 -22.08 -16.31
C GLU A 483 -10.24 -21.61 -14.89
N ARG A 484 -10.58 -22.53 -13.98
CA ARG A 484 -10.82 -22.21 -12.56
C ARG A 484 -9.60 -21.59 -11.88
N LEU A 485 -8.38 -21.95 -12.30
CA LEU A 485 -7.15 -21.36 -11.76
C LEU A 485 -7.05 -19.87 -12.11
N ARG A 486 -7.44 -19.51 -13.34
CA ARG A 486 -7.49 -18.11 -13.80
C ARG A 486 -8.60 -17.34 -13.12
N ALA A 487 -9.76 -17.98 -12.94
CA ALA A 487 -10.94 -17.37 -12.33
C ALA A 487 -10.69 -16.91 -10.89
N LYS A 488 -9.90 -17.66 -10.12
CA LYS A 488 -9.57 -17.33 -8.73
C LYS A 488 -8.55 -16.20 -8.55
N GLY A 489 -8.17 -15.48 -9.61
CA GLY A 489 -7.27 -14.33 -9.47
C GLY A 489 -7.84 -13.20 -8.58
N TRP A 490 -9.16 -13.14 -8.37
CA TRP A 490 -9.78 -12.20 -7.43
C TRP A 490 -9.50 -12.54 -5.95
N GLN A 491 -8.98 -13.73 -5.65
CA GLN A 491 -8.56 -14.14 -4.30
C GLN A 491 -7.26 -13.48 -3.86
N TYR A 492 -7.22 -12.15 -3.97
CA TYR A 492 -6.05 -11.34 -3.76
C TYR A 492 -6.22 -10.44 -2.55
N TYR A 493 -5.11 -10.21 -1.83
CA TYR A 493 -5.06 -9.50 -0.55
C TYR A 493 -5.92 -8.23 -0.51
N HIS A 494 -5.78 -7.36 -1.51
CA HIS A 494 -6.43 -6.05 -1.48
C HIS A 494 -7.95 -6.11 -1.60
N ILE A 495 -8.51 -7.09 -2.32
CA ILE A 495 -9.97 -7.28 -2.45
C ILE A 495 -10.58 -7.69 -1.10
N PHE A 496 -9.81 -8.42 -0.28
CA PHE A 496 -10.23 -8.83 1.05
C PHE A 496 -9.98 -7.74 2.09
N GLN A 497 -8.80 -7.13 2.08
CA GLN A 497 -8.30 -6.30 3.18
C GLN A 497 -8.65 -4.81 3.05
N VAL A 498 -8.48 -4.25 1.85
CA VAL A 498 -8.47 -2.80 1.62
C VAL A 498 -9.25 -2.47 0.34
N PRO A 499 -10.58 -2.65 0.35
CA PRO A 499 -11.37 -2.53 -0.85
C PRO A 499 -11.28 -1.13 -1.44
N PHE A 500 -11.27 -1.09 -2.78
CA PHE A 500 -11.07 0.09 -3.63
C PHE A 500 -9.67 0.74 -3.59
N TYR A 501 -8.68 0.18 -2.88
CA TYR A 501 -7.32 0.73 -2.84
C TYR A 501 -6.39 0.17 -3.94
N TYR A 502 -6.72 0.41 -5.21
CA TYR A 502 -5.90 -0.03 -6.35
C TYR A 502 -5.85 1.00 -7.48
N ILE A 503 -6.94 1.76 -7.66
CA ILE A 503 -6.96 2.90 -8.58
C ILE A 503 -5.97 3.97 -8.15
N GLU A 504 -5.78 4.19 -6.84
CA GLU A 504 -4.84 5.17 -6.32
C GLU A 504 -3.39 4.80 -6.58
N TYR A 505 -3.04 3.51 -6.49
CA TYR A 505 -1.72 3.05 -6.94
C TYR A 505 -1.47 3.45 -8.38
N ALA A 506 -2.45 3.26 -9.28
CA ALA A 506 -2.30 3.63 -10.68
C ALA A 506 -2.18 5.15 -10.87
N MET A 507 -3.04 5.95 -10.22
CA MET A 507 -2.99 7.41 -10.25
C MET A 507 -1.63 7.92 -9.75
N CYS A 508 -1.15 7.39 -8.62
CA CYS A 508 0.14 7.73 -8.04
C CYS A 508 1.30 7.32 -8.93
N TYR A 509 1.24 6.15 -9.59
CA TYR A 509 2.32 5.72 -10.47
C TYR A 509 2.43 6.60 -11.71
N LEU A 510 1.29 7.00 -12.30
CA LEU A 510 1.25 7.97 -13.39
C LEU A 510 1.83 9.32 -12.94
N ALA A 511 1.48 9.80 -11.74
CA ALA A 511 2.06 11.00 -11.17
C ALA A 511 3.57 10.87 -10.95
N ALA A 512 4.05 9.75 -10.42
CA ALA A 512 5.47 9.48 -10.21
C ALA A 512 6.26 9.48 -11.52
N VAL A 513 5.72 8.90 -12.60
CA VAL A 513 6.31 9.00 -13.95
C VAL A 513 6.31 10.46 -14.42
N GLY A 514 5.25 11.23 -14.15
CA GLY A 514 5.20 12.66 -14.45
C GLY A 514 6.28 13.47 -13.71
N ILE A 515 6.48 13.20 -12.42
CA ILE A 515 7.54 13.80 -11.60
C ILE A 515 8.91 13.44 -12.17
N TRP A 516 9.13 12.17 -12.49
CA TRP A 516 10.37 11.69 -13.07
C TRP A 516 10.66 12.33 -14.44
N ARG A 517 9.64 12.47 -15.30
CA ARG A 517 9.75 13.21 -16.57
C ARG A 517 10.22 14.66 -16.34
N GLY A 518 9.70 15.32 -15.31
CA GLY A 518 10.16 16.65 -14.90
C GLY A 518 11.61 16.63 -14.40
N ALA A 519 11.99 15.61 -13.63
CA ALA A 519 13.34 15.43 -13.11
C ALA A 519 14.38 15.21 -14.22
N GLN A 520 14.00 14.63 -15.36
CA GLN A 520 14.90 14.50 -16.53
C GLN A 520 15.33 15.87 -17.11
N GLN A 521 14.58 16.95 -16.82
CA GLN A 521 14.87 18.31 -17.31
C GLN A 521 15.43 19.21 -16.21
N ASP A 522 14.89 19.10 -15.00
CA ASP A 522 15.25 19.92 -13.83
C ASP A 522 15.25 19.03 -12.57
N PRO A 523 16.33 18.24 -12.33
CA PRO A 523 16.39 17.29 -11.22
C PRO A 523 16.21 17.97 -9.85
N ALA A 524 16.91 19.09 -9.65
CA ALA A 524 16.89 19.81 -8.37
C ALA A 524 15.51 20.43 -8.09
N GLY A 525 14.89 21.09 -9.07
CA GLY A 525 13.55 21.64 -8.89
C GLY A 525 12.47 20.57 -8.76
N ALA A 526 12.61 19.42 -9.44
CA ALA A 526 11.70 18.29 -9.26
C ALA A 526 11.76 17.73 -7.83
N LEU A 527 12.97 17.57 -7.28
CA LEU A 527 13.16 17.14 -5.90
C LEU A 527 12.64 18.17 -4.88
N GLU A 528 12.81 19.47 -5.11
CA GLU A 528 12.24 20.51 -4.22
C GLU A 528 10.71 20.53 -4.25
N ARG A 529 10.10 20.36 -5.44
CA ARG A 529 8.64 20.19 -5.57
C ARG A 529 8.15 18.93 -4.84
N TYR A 530 8.84 17.81 -5.04
CA TYR A 530 8.60 16.57 -4.29
C TYR A 530 8.61 16.84 -2.77
N LYS A 531 9.70 17.37 -2.20
CA LYS A 531 9.79 17.67 -0.76
C LYS A 531 8.73 18.67 -0.30
N THR A 532 8.37 19.66 -1.13
CA THR A 532 7.32 20.63 -0.82
C THR A 532 5.96 19.95 -0.68
N SER A 533 5.62 19.04 -1.61
CA SER A 533 4.37 18.28 -1.54
C SER A 533 4.24 17.43 -0.28
N LEU A 534 5.35 16.79 0.15
CA LEU A 534 5.36 15.99 1.38
C LEU A 534 4.98 16.81 2.62
N ARG A 535 5.44 18.07 2.69
CA ARG A 535 5.18 18.95 3.85
C ARG A 535 3.70 19.35 3.97
N LEU A 536 2.94 19.31 2.88
CA LEU A 536 1.54 19.73 2.87
C LEU A 536 0.64 18.72 3.60
N GLY A 537 1.02 17.43 3.60
CA GLY A 537 0.19 16.35 4.10
C GLY A 537 -1.23 16.47 3.58
N SER A 538 -2.20 16.59 4.50
CA SER A 538 -3.63 16.62 4.19
C SER A 538 -4.24 18.03 4.17
N THR A 539 -3.45 19.09 4.03
CA THR A 539 -3.94 20.47 4.18
C THR A 539 -4.54 21.11 2.93
N VAL A 540 -4.34 20.50 1.76
CA VAL A 540 -4.83 21.00 0.46
C VAL A 540 -5.59 19.91 -0.30
N PRO A 541 -6.46 20.27 -1.26
CA PRO A 541 -7.16 19.29 -2.10
C PRO A 541 -6.19 18.45 -2.95
N VAL A 542 -6.62 17.27 -3.39
CA VAL A 542 -5.76 16.34 -4.16
C VAL A 542 -5.14 16.99 -5.40
N PRO A 543 -5.87 17.76 -6.23
CA PRO A 543 -5.28 18.43 -7.39
C PRO A 543 -4.18 19.44 -7.06
N GLU A 544 -4.29 20.12 -5.91
CA GLU A 544 -3.27 21.07 -5.46
C GLU A 544 -2.03 20.35 -4.93
N LEU A 545 -2.22 19.23 -4.25
CA LEU A 545 -1.14 18.38 -3.76
C LEU A 545 -0.33 17.79 -4.92
N TYR A 546 -1.00 17.30 -5.97
CA TYR A 546 -0.36 16.85 -7.21
C TYR A 546 0.44 17.99 -7.88
N ARG A 547 -0.14 19.19 -7.98
CA ARG A 547 0.54 20.36 -8.56
C ARG A 547 1.78 20.75 -7.76
N ALA A 548 1.72 20.69 -6.42
CA ALA A 548 2.86 20.95 -5.56
C ALA A 548 4.01 19.96 -5.81
N ALA A 549 3.69 18.70 -6.13
CA ALA A 549 4.67 17.69 -6.51
C ALA A 549 5.24 17.87 -7.93
N GLY A 550 4.63 18.76 -8.74
CA GLY A 550 4.98 18.93 -10.16
C GLY A 550 4.26 17.96 -11.10
N ALA A 551 3.17 17.36 -10.64
CA ALA A 551 2.29 16.50 -11.42
C ALA A 551 0.90 17.14 -11.65
N GLU A 552 0.09 16.55 -12.51
CA GLU A 552 -1.31 16.91 -12.71
C GLU A 552 -2.19 15.79 -12.18
N PHE A 553 -3.23 16.11 -11.42
CA PHE A 553 -4.26 15.12 -11.06
C PHE A 553 -5.16 14.87 -12.26
N ARG A 554 -4.66 14.04 -13.18
CA ARG A 554 -5.27 13.77 -14.47
C ARG A 554 -4.94 12.35 -14.91
N PHE A 555 -5.95 11.63 -15.39
CA PHE A 555 -5.82 10.22 -15.75
C PHE A 555 -6.76 9.86 -16.92
N ASP A 556 -7.08 10.87 -17.72
CA ASP A 556 -7.76 10.67 -19.00
C ASP A 556 -6.84 9.98 -20.03
N ARG A 557 -7.47 9.55 -21.12
CA ARG A 557 -6.82 8.82 -22.20
C ARG A 557 -5.64 9.56 -22.84
N GLU A 558 -5.73 10.88 -23.01
CA GLU A 558 -4.66 11.67 -23.61
C GLU A 558 -3.44 11.73 -22.67
N HIS A 559 -3.69 11.94 -21.39
CA HIS A 559 -2.64 11.96 -20.38
C HIS A 559 -1.91 10.61 -20.29
N ILE A 560 -2.65 9.51 -20.20
CA ILE A 560 -2.09 8.15 -20.16
C ILE A 560 -1.26 7.88 -21.41
N ARG A 561 -1.79 8.18 -22.61
CA ARG A 561 -1.05 8.01 -23.87
C ARG A 561 0.27 8.79 -23.86
N GLY A 562 0.25 10.03 -23.39
CA GLY A 562 1.45 10.87 -23.31
C GLY A 562 2.53 10.28 -22.40
N LEU A 563 2.13 9.73 -21.24
CA LEU A 563 3.07 9.07 -20.33
C LEU A 563 3.58 7.73 -20.89
N MET A 564 2.73 6.94 -21.54
CA MET A 564 3.15 5.69 -22.21
C MET A 564 4.13 5.95 -23.36
N ALA A 565 3.92 7.03 -24.12
CA ALA A 565 4.85 7.46 -25.16
C ALA A 565 6.21 7.86 -24.58
N PHE A 566 6.21 8.60 -23.46
CA PHE A 566 7.43 8.94 -22.74
C PHE A 566 8.16 7.68 -22.22
N LEU A 567 7.46 6.74 -21.58
CA LEU A 567 8.09 5.47 -21.15
C LEU A 567 8.67 4.69 -22.33
N THR A 568 7.99 4.66 -23.48
CA THR A 568 8.48 4.01 -24.70
C THR A 568 9.74 4.67 -25.24
N GLU A 569 9.84 6.00 -25.19
CA GLU A 569 11.05 6.73 -25.55
C GLU A 569 12.21 6.37 -24.63
N GLN A 570 11.96 6.35 -23.31
CA GLN A 570 12.98 6.02 -22.31
C GLN A 570 13.44 4.56 -22.38
N LEU A 571 12.57 3.63 -22.77
CA LEU A 571 12.94 2.22 -23.00
C LEU A 571 13.82 2.02 -24.25
N ARG A 572 13.90 3.01 -25.14
CA ARG A 572 14.69 2.95 -26.39
C ARG A 572 16.01 3.74 -26.31
N ALA A 573 16.14 4.62 -25.32
CA ALA A 573 17.32 5.44 -25.08
C ALA A 573 18.38 4.66 -24.31
#